data_AF-A0A6M4GAK4-F1
#
_entry.id   AF-A0A6M4GAK4-F1
#
_cell.length_a   1.000
_cell.length_b   1.000
_cell.length_c   1.000
_cell.angle_alpha   90.00
_cell.angle_beta   90.00
_cell.angle_gamma   90.00
#
_symmetry.space_group_name_H-M   'P 1'
#
loop_
_entity.id
_entity.type
_entity.pdbx_description
1 polymer ?
#
loop_
_entity_poly.entity_id
_entity_poly.type
_entity_poly.pdbx_seq_one_letter_code
_entity_poly.pdbx_strand_id
1 'polypeptide(L)'
;MRRSFIAGSLAALGLGNARATPTPKKAFPPVPTWKPSFSQPTDAVIDRISYYSNGKKDFAVFCNGTCVILDDGLSDVDAKATSLKVLADILSFHPDMNPAPMDDGNILVRYNHPAVNVVLSTVAKAHWDEIDKRHLDGLTPDEVLITPLGQNKFDDFGKQALLGRAYMFMDAQSPEIIRLVRHR
;
A
#
# COMPACT_ATOMS: atom_id res chain seq x y z
N MET A 1 18.22 -30.89 76.25
CA MET A 1 19.69 -30.88 76.04
C MET A 1 19.97 -30.29 74.66
N ARG A 2 20.56 -29.07 74.59
CA ARG A 2 21.94 -28.75 74.13
C ARG A 2 22.12 -28.91 72.60
N ARG A 3 22.18 -27.79 71.82
CA ARG A 3 23.40 -27.04 71.36
C ARG A 3 24.20 -27.83 70.32
N SER A 4 24.69 -27.36 69.16
CA SER A 4 24.96 -26.02 68.60
C SER A 4 25.28 -26.10 67.08
N PHE A 5 25.17 -24.94 66.43
CA PHE A 5 25.79 -24.37 65.20
C PHE A 5 27.06 -25.00 64.58
N ILE A 6 27.23 -24.92 63.23
CA ILE A 6 28.06 -23.92 62.47
C ILE A 6 28.13 -24.25 60.94
N ALA A 7 27.83 -23.21 60.13
CA ALA A 7 28.37 -22.71 58.84
C ALA A 7 28.70 -23.58 57.59
N GLY A 8 28.45 -22.94 56.42
CA GLY A 8 29.02 -23.23 55.10
C GLY A 8 28.13 -22.72 53.95
N SER A 9 28.06 -21.41 53.69
CA SER A 9 28.70 -20.69 52.57
C SER A 9 28.17 -20.97 51.15
N LEU A 10 27.60 -19.89 50.57
CA LEU A 10 27.57 -19.45 49.16
C LEU A 10 27.34 -20.47 48.02
N ALA A 11 26.22 -20.28 47.32
CA ALA A 11 26.22 -20.22 45.86
C ALA A 11 25.15 -19.21 45.39
N ALA A 12 25.60 -18.02 45.00
CA ALA A 12 24.83 -17.09 44.18
C ALA A 12 24.95 -17.55 42.73
N LEU A 13 23.82 -17.74 42.02
CA LEU A 13 23.70 -17.92 40.56
C LEU A 13 22.20 -18.14 40.26
N GLY A 14 21.49 -17.40 39.45
CA GLY A 14 21.71 -16.12 38.80
C GLY A 14 20.31 -15.69 38.35
N LEU A 15 19.88 -14.49 38.72
CA LEU A 15 18.75 -13.85 38.06
C LEU A 15 19.19 -13.57 36.63
N GLY A 16 18.88 -14.49 35.73
CA GLY A 16 18.88 -14.24 34.31
C GLY A 16 17.85 -13.15 34.03
N ASN A 17 18.27 -11.90 34.13
CA ASN A 17 17.60 -10.80 33.46
C ASN A 17 17.71 -11.08 31.96
N ALA A 18 16.76 -11.87 31.46
CA ALA A 18 16.44 -11.90 30.04
C ALA A 18 16.07 -10.45 29.69
N ARG A 19 17.06 -9.70 29.21
CA ARG A 19 16.81 -8.46 28.50
C ARG A 19 16.01 -8.87 27.28
N ALA A 20 14.69 -8.77 27.38
CA ALA A 20 13.84 -8.71 26.22
C ALA A 20 14.42 -7.59 25.36
N THR A 21 15.07 -7.97 24.25
CA THR A 21 15.39 -7.02 23.20
C THR A 21 14.09 -6.29 22.88
N PRO A 22 14.03 -4.96 23.01
CA PRO A 22 12.82 -4.23 22.69
C PRO A 22 12.45 -4.59 21.25
N THR A 23 11.32 -5.26 21.07
CA THR A 23 10.76 -5.51 19.75
C THR A 23 10.69 -4.13 19.08
N PRO A 24 11.26 -3.96 17.87
CA PRO A 24 11.15 -2.69 17.16
C PRO A 24 9.68 -2.28 17.18
N LYS A 25 9.37 -1.06 17.63
CA LYS A 25 8.00 -0.54 17.56
C LYS A 25 7.56 -0.72 16.12
N LYS A 26 6.57 -1.59 15.87
CA LYS A 26 6.00 -1.77 14.54
C LYS A 26 5.54 -0.40 14.06
N ALA A 27 6.01 0.02 12.88
CA ALA A 27 5.53 1.24 12.26
C ALA A 27 4.01 1.15 12.14
N PHE A 28 3.30 2.17 12.61
CA PHE A 28 1.86 2.26 12.51
C PHE A 28 1.48 3.50 11.69
N PRO A 29 0.68 3.37 10.64
CA PRO A 29 0.13 2.10 10.12
C PRO A 29 1.22 1.21 9.51
N PRO A 30 1.04 -0.12 9.48
CA PRO A 30 1.95 -1.00 8.77
C PRO A 30 1.84 -0.70 7.27
N VAL A 31 2.99 -0.60 6.61
CA VAL A 31 3.10 -0.22 5.19
C VAL A 31 3.91 -1.27 4.45
N PRO A 32 3.60 -1.56 3.18
CA PRO A 32 4.40 -2.46 2.36
C PRO A 32 5.81 -1.92 2.17
N THR A 33 6.75 -2.83 1.90
CA THR A 33 8.15 -2.45 1.65
C THR A 33 8.45 -2.30 0.16
N TRP A 34 7.54 -2.77 -0.71
CA TRP A 34 7.75 -2.69 -2.14
C TRP A 34 7.75 -1.24 -2.62
N LYS A 35 8.89 -0.86 -3.18
CA LYS A 35 9.05 0.30 -4.05
C LYS A 35 9.53 -0.24 -5.40
N PRO A 36 8.65 -0.31 -6.42
CA PRO A 36 9.03 -0.76 -7.76
C PRO A 36 10.21 0.07 -8.29
N SER A 37 11.12 -0.56 -9.05
CA SER A 37 12.24 0.17 -9.66
C SER A 37 11.86 1.03 -10.88
N PHE A 38 10.59 0.92 -11.29
CA PHE A 38 9.98 1.59 -12.43
C PHE A 38 8.74 2.37 -11.98
N SER A 39 8.29 3.29 -12.81
CA SER A 39 7.08 4.07 -12.60
C SER A 39 6.14 3.94 -13.79
N GLN A 40 4.88 4.29 -13.58
CA GLN A 40 3.91 4.35 -14.68
C GLN A 40 3.99 5.72 -15.38
N PRO A 41 3.91 5.76 -16.72
CA PRO A 41 3.78 7.01 -17.44
C PRO A 41 2.45 7.69 -17.07
N THR A 42 2.52 8.78 -16.30
CA THR A 42 1.35 9.42 -15.69
C THR A 42 0.36 9.97 -16.71
N ASP A 43 0.82 10.42 -17.88
CA ASP A 43 -0.07 10.83 -18.98
C ASP A 43 -0.92 9.67 -19.50
N ALA A 44 -0.37 8.46 -19.59
CA ALA A 44 -1.15 7.28 -19.97
C ALA A 44 -2.13 6.87 -18.86
N VAL A 45 -1.74 6.99 -17.60
CA VAL A 45 -2.65 6.77 -16.46
C VAL A 45 -3.83 7.75 -16.51
N ILE A 46 -3.57 9.04 -16.75
CA ILE A 46 -4.58 10.09 -16.90
C ILE A 46 -5.55 9.74 -18.02
N ASP A 47 -5.03 9.40 -19.19
CA ASP A 47 -5.83 9.03 -20.35
C ASP A 47 -6.75 7.83 -20.04
N ARG A 48 -6.23 6.80 -19.35
CA ARG A 48 -7.03 5.64 -18.94
C ARG A 48 -8.10 5.99 -17.92
N ILE A 49 -7.80 6.81 -16.90
CA ILE A 49 -8.81 7.25 -15.92
C ILE A 49 -9.90 8.10 -16.59
N SER A 50 -9.54 9.01 -17.49
CA SER A 50 -10.51 9.75 -18.29
C SER A 50 -11.40 8.82 -19.12
N TYR A 51 -10.82 7.80 -19.77
CA TYR A 51 -11.59 6.80 -20.50
C TYR A 51 -12.56 6.01 -19.59
N TYR A 52 -12.08 5.46 -18.47
CA TYR A 52 -12.91 4.65 -17.56
C TYR A 52 -14.00 5.44 -16.84
N SER A 53 -13.82 6.75 -16.69
CA SER A 53 -14.83 7.66 -16.13
C SER A 53 -15.75 8.27 -17.18
N ASN A 54 -15.63 7.86 -18.46
CA ASN A 54 -16.32 8.45 -19.60
C ASN A 54 -16.09 9.97 -19.73
N GLY A 55 -14.98 10.48 -19.20
CA GLY A 55 -14.66 11.91 -19.16
C GLY A 55 -15.63 12.74 -18.32
N LYS A 56 -16.34 12.13 -17.36
CA LYS A 56 -17.40 12.80 -16.55
C LYS A 56 -16.97 13.13 -15.13
N LYS A 57 -15.69 12.94 -14.80
CA LYS A 57 -15.18 13.13 -13.43
C LYS A 57 -13.92 13.97 -13.42
N ASP A 58 -13.88 14.86 -12.45
CA ASP A 58 -12.66 15.49 -12.00
C ASP A 58 -11.83 14.49 -11.21
N PHE A 59 -10.51 14.61 -11.29
CA PHE A 59 -9.63 13.82 -10.45
C PHE A 59 -8.28 14.51 -10.24
N ALA A 60 -7.70 14.27 -9.07
CA ALA A 60 -6.30 14.61 -8.79
C ALA A 60 -5.40 13.42 -9.13
N VAL A 61 -4.19 13.70 -9.60
CA VAL A 61 -3.18 12.70 -9.97
C VAL A 61 -1.94 12.90 -9.12
N PHE A 62 -1.49 11.83 -8.48
CA PHE A 62 -0.27 11.79 -7.67
C PHE A 62 0.93 11.27 -8.47
N CYS A 63 2.14 11.53 -7.98
CA CYS A 63 3.37 11.31 -8.72
C CYS A 63 3.63 9.84 -9.11
N ASN A 64 3.14 8.86 -8.35
CA ASN A 64 3.24 7.44 -8.69
C ASN A 64 2.01 6.87 -9.44
N GLY A 65 1.07 7.74 -9.82
CA GLY A 65 -0.08 7.37 -10.65
C GLY A 65 -1.35 7.03 -9.88
N THR A 66 -1.39 7.21 -8.55
CA THR A 66 -2.65 7.17 -7.82
C THR A 66 -3.52 8.34 -8.24
N CYS A 67 -4.80 8.08 -8.49
CA CYS A 67 -5.78 9.12 -8.80
C CYS A 67 -6.85 9.15 -7.72
N VAL A 68 -7.26 10.34 -7.29
CA VAL A 68 -8.44 10.52 -6.44
C VAL A 68 -9.56 11.11 -7.28
N ILE A 69 -10.66 10.36 -7.43
CA ILE A 69 -11.88 10.81 -8.10
C ILE A 69 -12.59 11.81 -7.20
N LEU A 70 -12.98 12.93 -7.77
CA LEU A 70 -13.52 14.07 -7.05
C LEU A 70 -15.02 14.24 -7.28
N ASP A 71 -15.66 14.86 -6.30
CA ASP A 71 -17.01 15.40 -6.48
C ASP A 71 -16.97 16.61 -7.42
N ASP A 72 -18.10 16.83 -8.10
CA ASP A 72 -18.19 17.87 -9.13
C ASP A 72 -18.19 19.27 -8.49
N GLY A 73 -17.54 20.24 -9.14
CA GLY A 73 -17.57 21.65 -8.73
C GLY A 73 -16.60 22.04 -7.62
N LEU A 74 -15.70 21.15 -7.18
CA LEU A 74 -14.66 21.51 -6.21
C LEU A 74 -13.65 22.51 -6.80
N SER A 75 -13.33 23.55 -6.03
CA SER A 75 -12.22 24.45 -6.36
C SER A 75 -10.89 23.70 -6.42
N ASP A 76 -9.85 24.29 -7.03
CA ASP A 76 -8.51 23.67 -7.05
C ASP A 76 -7.93 23.46 -5.64
N VAL A 77 -8.26 24.35 -4.70
CA VAL A 77 -7.80 24.25 -3.31
C VAL A 77 -8.53 23.10 -2.60
N ASP A 78 -9.85 23.04 -2.74
CA ASP A 78 -10.67 22.00 -2.10
C ASP A 78 -10.40 20.62 -2.71
N ALA A 79 -10.18 20.55 -4.03
CA ALA A 79 -9.81 19.33 -4.73
C ALA A 79 -8.51 18.74 -4.16
N LYS A 80 -7.47 19.59 -3.97
CA LYS A 80 -6.20 19.16 -3.39
C LYS A 80 -6.36 18.73 -1.93
N ALA A 81 -7.06 19.51 -1.12
CA ALA A 81 -7.29 19.20 0.30
C ALA A 81 -8.03 17.86 0.46
N THR A 82 -9.11 17.66 -0.31
CA THR A 82 -9.87 16.40 -0.35
C THR A 82 -8.99 15.22 -0.78
N SER A 83 -8.17 15.40 -1.83
CA SER A 83 -7.31 14.33 -2.33
C SER A 83 -6.27 13.87 -1.31
N LEU A 84 -5.63 14.82 -0.61
CA LEU A 84 -4.67 14.53 0.46
C LEU A 84 -5.35 13.82 1.63
N LYS A 85 -6.55 14.27 2.01
CA LYS A 85 -7.34 13.63 3.07
C LYS A 85 -7.69 12.18 2.72
N VAL A 86 -8.11 11.92 1.48
CA VAL A 86 -8.46 10.57 1.00
C VAL A 86 -7.28 9.60 1.17
N LEU A 87 -6.05 9.99 0.77
CA LEU A 87 -4.89 9.11 0.94
C LEU A 87 -4.53 8.88 2.42
N ALA A 88 -4.62 9.93 3.25
CA ALA A 88 -4.39 9.81 4.69
C ALA A 88 -5.40 8.86 5.36
N ASP A 89 -6.67 8.91 4.94
CA ASP A 89 -7.72 8.02 5.44
C ASP A 89 -7.43 6.56 5.03
N ILE A 90 -7.06 6.30 3.76
CA ILE A 90 -6.73 4.94 3.28
C ILE A 90 -5.60 4.30 4.09
N LEU A 91 -4.55 5.07 4.41
CA LEU A 91 -3.45 4.58 5.26
C LEU A 91 -3.92 4.18 6.66
N SER A 92 -4.95 4.83 7.17
CA SER A 92 -5.41 4.67 8.55
C SER A 92 -6.37 3.48 8.74
N PHE A 93 -7.02 2.99 7.69
CA PHE A 93 -8.18 2.08 7.80
C PHE A 93 -7.97 0.63 7.32
N HIS A 94 -6.73 0.20 7.06
CA HIS A 94 -6.41 -1.06 6.35
C HIS A 94 -6.91 -1.01 4.90
N PRO A 95 -6.01 -0.91 3.90
CA PRO A 95 -6.44 -0.76 2.52
C PRO A 95 -6.86 -2.12 1.97
N ASP A 96 -8.14 -2.42 2.11
CA ASP A 96 -8.78 -3.41 1.26
C ASP A 96 -8.75 -2.87 -0.17
N MET A 97 -8.25 -3.71 -1.08
CA MET A 97 -8.21 -3.40 -2.49
C MET A 97 -9.24 -4.22 -3.24
N ASN A 98 -9.88 -3.59 -4.22
CA ASN A 98 -10.83 -4.22 -5.12
C ASN A 98 -10.32 -4.06 -6.56
N PRO A 99 -9.43 -4.95 -7.02
CA PRO A 99 -8.93 -4.95 -8.38
C PRO A 99 -10.00 -5.43 -9.35
N ALA A 100 -10.14 -4.77 -10.50
CA ALA A 100 -11.00 -5.18 -11.59
C ALA A 100 -10.24 -5.17 -12.93
N PRO A 101 -10.44 -6.18 -13.79
CA PRO A 101 -9.92 -6.15 -15.14
C PRO A 101 -10.67 -5.10 -15.96
N MET A 102 -9.94 -4.41 -16.83
CA MET A 102 -10.49 -3.44 -17.79
C MET A 102 -10.52 -4.05 -19.21
N ASP A 103 -11.30 -3.45 -20.09
CA ASP A 103 -11.53 -3.90 -21.47
C ASP A 103 -10.28 -3.84 -22.37
N ASP A 104 -9.31 -2.99 -22.02
CA ASP A 104 -8.01 -2.83 -22.68
C ASP A 104 -6.89 -3.67 -22.06
N GLY A 105 -7.25 -4.58 -21.14
CA GLY A 105 -6.32 -5.48 -20.46
C GLY A 105 -5.53 -4.85 -19.31
N ASN A 106 -5.76 -3.57 -19.02
CA ASN A 106 -5.25 -2.94 -17.79
C ASN A 106 -6.03 -3.43 -16.57
N ILE A 107 -5.52 -3.13 -15.38
CA ILE A 107 -6.21 -3.43 -14.12
C ILE A 107 -6.50 -2.12 -13.40
N LEU A 108 -7.76 -1.92 -13.01
CA LEU A 108 -8.16 -0.82 -12.14
C LEU A 108 -8.21 -1.32 -10.70
N VAL A 109 -7.34 -0.82 -9.84
CA VAL A 109 -7.29 -1.13 -8.41
C VAL A 109 -8.01 -0.02 -7.65
N ARG A 110 -9.11 -0.36 -6.99
CA ARG A 110 -9.88 0.59 -6.15
C ARG A 110 -9.64 0.30 -4.66
N TYR A 111 -9.89 1.30 -3.83
CA TYR A 111 -9.84 1.19 -2.37
C TYR A 111 -11.20 1.57 -1.76
N ASN A 112 -11.33 1.45 -0.44
CA ASN A 112 -12.55 1.82 0.30
C ASN A 112 -12.90 3.32 0.27
N HIS A 113 -12.03 4.13 -0.33
CA HIS A 113 -12.18 5.57 -0.55
C HIS A 113 -12.05 5.87 -2.05
N PRO A 114 -12.40 7.08 -2.57
CA PRO A 114 -12.40 7.37 -4.00
C PRO A 114 -10.99 7.52 -4.61
N ALA A 115 -10.01 6.75 -4.13
CA ALA A 115 -8.71 6.60 -4.75
C ALA A 115 -8.68 5.34 -5.62
N VAL A 116 -7.94 5.43 -6.72
CA VAL A 116 -7.75 4.35 -7.67
C VAL A 116 -6.32 4.36 -8.21
N ASN A 117 -5.85 3.20 -8.65
CA ASN A 117 -4.66 3.06 -9.49
C ASN A 117 -5.05 2.31 -10.76
N VAL A 118 -4.47 2.70 -11.90
CA VAL A 118 -4.51 1.88 -13.11
C VAL A 118 -3.15 1.24 -13.25
N VAL A 119 -3.09 -0.09 -13.30
CA VAL A 119 -1.88 -0.82 -13.67
C VAL A 119 -1.94 -1.05 -15.17
N LEU A 120 -1.08 -0.33 -15.89
CA LEU A 120 -0.99 -0.42 -17.34
C LEU A 120 -0.40 -1.76 -17.75
N SER A 121 -1.12 -2.50 -18.58
CA SER A 121 -0.73 -3.84 -19.03
C SER A 121 0.60 -3.85 -19.78
N THR A 122 0.93 -2.77 -20.50
CA THR A 122 2.21 -2.58 -21.18
C THR A 122 3.37 -2.46 -20.20
N VAL A 123 3.19 -1.70 -19.10
CA VAL A 123 4.17 -1.56 -18.03
C VAL A 123 4.33 -2.89 -17.29
N ALA A 124 3.22 -3.54 -16.94
CA ALA A 124 3.26 -4.82 -16.24
C ALA A 124 4.01 -5.89 -17.05
N LYS A 125 3.79 -5.96 -18.36
CA LYS A 125 4.51 -6.88 -19.25
C LYS A 125 6.00 -6.55 -19.34
N ALA A 126 6.36 -5.27 -19.46
CA ALA A 126 7.74 -4.85 -19.58
C ALA A 126 8.59 -5.12 -18.32
N HIS A 127 7.94 -5.16 -17.15
CA HIS A 127 8.61 -5.32 -15.85
C HIS A 127 8.16 -6.57 -15.09
N TRP A 128 7.68 -7.58 -15.82
CA TRP A 128 7.09 -8.78 -15.23
C TRP A 128 8.02 -9.49 -14.24
N ASP A 129 9.30 -9.61 -14.56
CA ASP A 129 10.28 -10.29 -13.71
C ASP A 129 10.38 -9.68 -12.31
N GLU A 130 10.31 -8.35 -12.19
CA GLU A 130 10.29 -7.70 -10.88
C GLU A 130 8.97 -7.95 -10.16
N ILE A 131 7.85 -7.83 -10.88
CA ILE A 131 6.50 -8.03 -10.31
C ILE A 131 6.39 -9.46 -9.75
N ASP A 132 6.76 -10.46 -10.53
CA ASP A 132 6.71 -11.86 -10.12
C ASP A 132 7.59 -12.12 -8.89
N LYS A 133 8.81 -11.57 -8.89
CA LYS A 133 9.75 -11.76 -7.79
C LYS A 133 9.37 -11.01 -6.51
N ARG A 134 8.75 -9.84 -6.61
CA ARG A 134 8.58 -8.90 -5.48
C ARG A 134 7.14 -8.64 -5.06
N HIS A 135 6.13 -9.22 -5.71
CA HIS A 135 4.73 -8.94 -5.38
C HIS A 135 4.38 -9.08 -3.89
N LEU A 136 4.98 -10.04 -3.17
CA LEU A 136 4.77 -10.22 -1.73
C LEU A 136 5.30 -9.06 -0.88
N ASP A 137 6.29 -8.31 -1.36
CA ASP A 137 6.75 -7.06 -0.70
C ASP A 137 5.64 -5.99 -0.70
N GLY A 138 4.61 -6.17 -1.55
CA GLY A 138 3.40 -5.34 -1.65
C GLY A 138 2.37 -5.63 -0.54
N LEU A 139 2.62 -6.60 0.33
CA LEU A 139 1.89 -6.85 1.56
C LEU A 139 2.52 -6.07 2.72
N THR A 140 1.69 -5.67 3.69
CA THR A 140 2.19 -5.12 4.95
C THR A 140 2.72 -6.26 5.84
N PRO A 141 3.61 -5.97 6.82
CA PRO A 141 4.07 -6.98 7.75
C PRO A 141 2.89 -7.68 8.46
N ASP A 142 2.93 -9.01 8.51
CA ASP A 142 1.90 -9.87 9.11
C ASP A 142 0.53 -9.88 8.39
N GLU A 143 0.42 -9.25 7.21
CA GLU A 143 -0.80 -9.30 6.39
C GLU A 143 -0.99 -10.68 5.76
N VAL A 144 -2.19 -11.22 5.93
CA VAL A 144 -2.60 -12.49 5.32
C VAL A 144 -3.82 -12.23 4.46
N LEU A 145 -3.64 -12.33 3.14
CA LEU A 145 -4.72 -12.32 2.17
C LEU A 145 -5.05 -13.76 1.79
N ILE A 146 -6.34 -14.10 1.87
CA ILE A 146 -6.84 -15.40 1.42
C ILE A 146 -7.28 -15.28 -0.03
N THR A 147 -6.65 -16.04 -0.92
CA THR A 147 -7.02 -16.11 -2.33
C THR A 147 -7.53 -17.53 -2.67
N PRO A 148 -8.13 -17.73 -3.87
CA PRO A 148 -8.47 -19.08 -4.33
C PRO A 148 -7.27 -20.04 -4.43
N LEU A 149 -6.04 -19.52 -4.55
CA LEU A 149 -4.81 -20.33 -4.61
C LEU A 149 -4.22 -20.63 -3.23
N GLY A 150 -4.77 -20.05 -2.17
CA GLY A 150 -4.34 -20.21 -0.79
C GLY A 150 -3.89 -18.89 -0.15
N GLN A 151 -3.23 -19.00 1.00
CA GLN A 151 -2.75 -17.84 1.75
C GLN A 151 -1.57 -17.18 1.03
N ASN A 152 -1.66 -15.88 0.78
CA ASN A 152 -0.61 -15.07 0.14
C ASN A 152 -0.06 -15.69 -1.15
N LYS A 153 -0.91 -16.39 -1.91
CA LYS A 153 -0.60 -16.94 -3.23
C LYS A 153 -1.43 -16.20 -4.26
N PHE A 154 -0.78 -15.61 -5.24
CA PHE A 154 -1.43 -14.75 -6.22
C PHE A 154 -1.22 -15.31 -7.62
N ASP A 155 -2.27 -15.26 -8.42
CA ASP A 155 -2.16 -15.40 -9.87
C ASP A 155 -1.59 -14.11 -10.48
N ASP A 156 -1.41 -14.10 -11.79
CA ASP A 156 -0.77 -12.96 -12.45
C ASP A 156 -1.57 -11.67 -12.35
N PHE A 157 -2.90 -11.79 -12.23
CA PHE A 157 -3.79 -10.67 -11.97
C PHE A 157 -3.58 -10.11 -10.55
N GLY A 158 -3.54 -10.97 -9.53
CA GLY A 158 -3.30 -10.60 -8.14
C GLY A 158 -1.93 -9.97 -7.92
N LYS A 159 -0.88 -10.47 -8.59
CA LYS A 159 0.47 -9.88 -8.52
C LYS A 159 0.49 -8.44 -9.05
N GLN A 160 -0.21 -8.19 -10.16
CA GLN A 160 -0.35 -6.84 -10.71
C GLN A 160 -1.23 -5.95 -9.81
N ALA A 161 -2.26 -6.48 -9.16
CA ALA A 161 -3.05 -5.72 -8.19
C ALA A 161 -2.17 -5.24 -7.01
N LEU A 162 -1.24 -6.08 -6.54
CA LEU A 162 -0.27 -5.71 -5.50
C LEU A 162 0.71 -4.63 -5.97
N LEU A 163 1.06 -4.58 -7.25
CA LEU A 163 1.82 -3.46 -7.83
C LEU A 163 1.02 -2.15 -7.72
N GLY A 164 -0.26 -2.15 -8.10
CA GLY A 164 -1.12 -0.97 -7.95
C GLY A 164 -1.22 -0.50 -6.49
N ARG A 165 -1.31 -1.46 -5.54
CA ARG A 165 -1.24 -1.18 -4.10
C ARG A 165 0.09 -0.55 -3.69
N ALA A 166 1.22 -1.03 -4.19
CA ALA A 166 2.53 -0.46 -3.88
C ALA A 166 2.60 1.03 -4.29
N TYR A 167 2.12 1.38 -5.49
CA TYR A 167 2.06 2.79 -5.93
C TYR A 167 1.16 3.64 -5.03
N MET A 168 -0.01 3.14 -4.64
CA MET A 168 -0.89 3.84 -3.69
C MET A 168 -0.19 4.14 -2.37
N PHE A 169 0.52 3.16 -1.79
CA PHE A 169 1.25 3.41 -0.55
C PHE A 169 2.41 4.39 -0.72
N MET A 170 3.12 4.36 -1.85
CA MET A 170 4.17 5.34 -2.14
C MET A 170 3.60 6.76 -2.18
N ASP A 171 2.47 6.96 -2.86
CA ASP A 171 1.77 8.25 -2.91
C ASP A 171 1.20 8.64 -1.55
N ALA A 172 0.67 7.70 -0.78
CA ALA A 172 0.10 8.03 0.52
C ALA A 172 1.18 8.37 1.57
N GLN A 173 2.36 7.74 1.49
CA GLN A 173 3.50 8.01 2.38
C GLN A 173 4.20 9.34 2.07
N SER A 174 4.23 9.74 0.80
CA SER A 174 4.87 10.97 0.33
C SER A 174 3.98 11.67 -0.71
N PRO A 175 2.85 12.24 -0.28
CA PRO A 175 1.83 12.73 -1.20
C PRO A 175 2.29 13.96 -1.98
N GLU A 176 2.35 13.80 -3.29
CA GLU A 176 2.66 14.87 -4.25
C GLU A 176 1.64 14.85 -5.39
N ILE A 177 0.77 15.86 -5.44
CA ILE A 177 -0.19 16.03 -6.53
C ILE A 177 0.51 16.74 -7.68
N ILE A 178 0.65 16.05 -8.80
CA ILE A 178 1.31 16.57 -10.01
C ILE A 178 0.33 17.25 -10.97
N ARG A 179 -0.97 16.89 -10.90
CA ARG A 179 -1.99 17.43 -11.81
C ARG A 179 -3.39 17.34 -11.21
N LEU A 180 -4.20 18.36 -11.49
CA LEU A 180 -5.67 18.28 -11.40
C LEU A 180 -6.23 18.17 -12.83
N VAL A 181 -7.03 17.13 -13.08
CA VAL A 181 -7.72 16.93 -14.34
C VAL A 181 -9.17 17.30 -14.15
N ARG A 182 -9.66 18.19 -15.00
CA ARG A 182 -11.04 18.67 -14.98
C ARG A 182 -11.81 18.08 -16.15
N HIS A 183 -13.00 17.54 -15.88
CA HIS A 183 -13.95 17.20 -16.93
C HIS A 183 -14.50 18.49 -17.57
N ARG A 184 -14.87 18.40 -18.84
CA ARG A 184 -15.45 19.51 -19.60
C ARG A 184 -16.91 19.23 -19.91
#